data_AF-A0A0P7TWE5-F1
#
_entry.id   AF-A0A0P7TWE5-F1
#
_cell.length_a   1.000
_cell.length_b   1.000
_cell.length_c   1.000
_cell.angle_alpha   90.00
_cell.angle_beta   90.00
_cell.angle_gamma   90.00
#
_symmetry.space_group_name_H-M   'P 1'
#
loop_
_entity.id
_entity.type
_entity.pdbx_description
1 polymer ?
#
loop_
_entity_poly.entity_id
_entity_poly.type
_entity_poly.pdbx_seq_one_letter_code
_entity_poly.pdbx_strand_id
1 'polypeptide(L)'
;HLNEVAGVTMVSNDGTCDYNMTQWEKRMDHLYTYFYLFIFIPGLLGNSLALWVLCRFIRKKTKAIIFMINLAIADLAHVLSLILRIYYYLSHTWPFGKVMCLLCFYLKYLNMYAGVVFLTCISIQRCAFLIHPFCAKKWARRYDVRISAVVWFVVGLCCTPFILMRSSSAGSSSGNETSSCFKDLPIRKVSLHMTVSMLTFSEVSGFVIPLAIIIFCSFRIACSLRQFNERQQMSDKNKALRMVRVCAAVFLFCFAPYHINFPLYILVTQGVITNCSLGQAVKQFHPISLCIASLNCCLNPIIYYFLTTEFRQQLSRQGSSILRGRLMSLESTSSL
;
A
#
# COMPACT_ATOMS: atom_id res chain seq x y z
N HIS A 1 33.85 24.05 -3.06
CA HIS A 1 32.89 23.79 -4.15
C HIS A 1 33.34 22.53 -4.88
N LEU A 2 32.46 21.50 -4.86
CA LEU A 2 32.44 20.32 -5.74
C LEU A 2 33.67 19.41 -5.77
N ASN A 3 33.66 18.36 -4.94
CA ASN A 3 33.86 16.95 -5.39
C ASN A 3 33.92 16.01 -4.18
N GLU A 4 32.76 15.52 -3.75
CA GLU A 4 32.68 14.35 -2.87
C GLU A 4 31.33 13.63 -3.08
N VAL A 5 31.09 13.18 -4.32
CA VAL A 5 29.97 12.29 -4.65
C VAL A 5 30.46 11.23 -5.64
N ALA A 6 31.14 10.21 -5.12
CA ALA A 6 31.23 8.91 -5.77
C ALA A 6 31.61 7.88 -4.70
N GLY A 7 30.61 7.15 -4.20
CA GLY A 7 30.88 5.93 -3.43
C GLY A 7 31.62 4.95 -4.33
N VAL A 8 32.88 4.67 -4.01
CA VAL A 8 33.74 3.80 -4.80
C VAL A 8 33.12 2.40 -4.88
N THR A 9 32.85 1.94 -6.10
CA THR A 9 32.38 0.57 -6.38
C THR A 9 33.61 -0.28 -6.67
N MET A 10 34.00 -1.16 -5.76
CA MET A 10 35.11 -2.09 -5.97
C MET A 10 34.54 -3.44 -6.42
N VAL A 11 35.03 -3.96 -7.54
CA VAL A 11 34.75 -5.35 -7.96
C VAL A 11 35.76 -6.24 -7.26
N SER A 12 35.31 -7.14 -6.38
CA SER A 12 36.18 -8.13 -5.75
C SER A 12 36.63 -9.17 -6.81
N ASN A 13 37.78 -9.81 -6.60
CA ASN A 13 38.32 -10.86 -7.50
C ASN A 13 37.38 -12.07 -7.73
N ASP A 14 36.30 -12.18 -6.95
CA ASP A 14 35.27 -13.23 -7.05
C ASP A 14 34.00 -12.78 -7.80
N GLY A 15 34.02 -11.61 -8.45
CA GLY A 15 32.87 -11.04 -9.17
C GLY A 15 31.78 -10.44 -8.27
N THR A 16 32.03 -10.32 -6.96
CA THR A 16 31.13 -9.67 -6.02
C THR A 16 31.33 -8.15 -6.02
N CYS A 17 30.24 -7.41 -6.13
CA CYS A 17 30.26 -5.95 -6.01
C CYS A 17 30.33 -5.57 -4.53
N ASP A 18 31.43 -4.96 -4.10
CA ASP A 18 31.56 -4.44 -2.74
C ASP A 18 31.08 -2.99 -2.70
N TYR A 19 30.01 -2.75 -1.93
CA TYR A 19 29.37 -1.45 -1.79
C TYR A 19 29.47 -0.98 -0.34
N ASN A 20 30.03 0.21 -0.10
CA ASN A 20 29.93 0.82 1.22
C ASN A 20 28.54 1.49 1.37
N MET A 21 27.56 0.73 1.86
CA MET A 21 26.17 1.20 2.04
C MET A 21 25.87 1.77 3.43
N THR A 22 26.86 1.81 4.32
CA THR A 22 26.66 2.20 5.73
C THR A 22 26.07 3.61 5.88
N GLN A 23 26.54 4.57 5.09
CA GLN A 23 25.99 5.94 5.10
C GLN A 23 24.57 6.00 4.54
N TRP A 24 24.27 5.20 3.50
CA TRP A 24 22.93 5.12 2.91
C TRP A 24 21.94 4.49 3.89
N GLU A 25 22.33 3.42 4.57
CA GLU A 25 21.52 2.73 5.58
C GLU A 25 21.15 3.67 6.73
N LYS A 26 22.11 4.43 7.26
CA LYS A 26 21.85 5.45 8.30
C LYS A 26 20.86 6.53 7.80
N ARG A 27 21.05 7.03 6.58
CA ARG A 27 20.11 7.99 5.97
C ARG A 27 18.72 7.40 5.82
N MET A 28 18.63 6.12 5.47
CA MET A 28 17.37 5.41 5.30
C MET A 28 16.65 5.17 6.63
N ASP A 29 17.35 4.92 7.73
CA ASP A 29 16.72 4.82 9.06
C ASP A 29 16.02 6.12 9.45
N HIS A 30 16.69 7.26 9.25
CA HIS A 30 16.10 8.57 9.46
C HIS A 30 14.89 8.79 8.54
N LEU A 31 15.03 8.46 7.25
CA LEU A 31 13.93 8.56 6.30
C LEU A 31 12.73 7.71 6.72
N TYR A 32 12.93 6.45 7.13
CA TYR A 32 11.86 5.59 7.62
C TYR A 32 11.17 6.16 8.86
N THR A 33 11.95 6.71 9.79
CA THR A 33 11.43 7.32 11.02
C THR A 33 10.47 8.47 10.69
N TYR A 34 10.95 9.49 9.97
CA TYR A 34 10.15 10.66 9.65
C TYR A 34 8.99 10.32 8.72
N PHE A 35 9.21 9.44 7.75
CA PHE A 35 8.18 9.03 6.81
C PHE A 35 7.05 8.25 7.49
N TYR A 36 7.38 7.29 8.37
CA TYR A 36 6.38 6.53 9.11
C TYR A 36 5.62 7.40 10.10
N LEU A 37 6.28 8.35 10.78
CA LEU A 37 5.61 9.37 11.60
C LEU A 37 4.62 10.21 10.76
N PHE A 38 5.07 10.67 9.59
CA PHE A 38 4.26 11.48 8.67
C PHE A 38 2.99 10.76 8.21
N ILE A 39 3.07 9.46 7.86
CA ILE A 39 1.91 8.70 7.39
C ILE A 39 1.04 8.15 8.53
N PHE A 40 1.60 7.96 9.73
CA PHE A 40 0.90 7.34 10.85
C PHE A 40 -0.35 8.11 11.25
N ILE A 41 -0.22 9.41 11.51
CA ILE A 41 -1.32 10.28 11.95
C ILE A 41 -2.45 10.36 10.90
N PRO A 42 -2.20 10.77 9.64
CA PRO A 42 -3.25 10.86 8.63
C PRO A 42 -3.83 9.48 8.28
N GLY A 43 -3.00 8.43 8.25
CA GLY A 43 -3.45 7.07 8.02
C GLY A 43 -4.41 6.58 9.11
N LEU A 44 -4.09 6.83 10.38
CA LEU A 44 -4.91 6.42 11.52
C LEU A 44 -6.23 7.20 11.56
N LEU A 45 -6.16 8.54 11.50
CA LEU A 45 -7.34 9.39 11.58
C LEU A 45 -8.25 9.21 10.36
N GLY A 46 -7.67 9.22 9.15
CA GLY A 46 -8.39 9.12 7.89
C GLY A 46 -9.13 7.79 7.75
N ASN A 47 -8.45 6.67 8.02
CA ASN A 47 -9.09 5.35 7.91
C ASN A 47 -10.03 5.05 9.08
N SER A 48 -9.77 5.55 10.29
CA SER A 48 -10.72 5.41 11.41
C SER A 48 -12.02 6.18 11.15
N LEU A 49 -11.91 7.42 10.66
CA LEU A 49 -13.07 8.21 10.27
C LEU A 49 -13.84 7.53 9.12
N ALA A 50 -13.12 7.06 8.11
CA ALA A 50 -13.72 6.34 6.99
C ALA A 50 -14.46 5.09 7.47
N LEU A 51 -13.83 4.26 8.30
CA LEU A 51 -14.44 3.06 8.85
C LEU A 51 -15.70 3.41 9.66
N TRP A 52 -15.63 4.44 10.52
CA TRP A 52 -16.79 4.90 11.29
C TRP A 52 -17.95 5.35 10.40
N VAL A 53 -17.69 6.19 9.40
CA VAL A 53 -18.71 6.64 8.43
C VAL A 53 -19.27 5.44 7.67
N LEU A 54 -18.42 4.61 7.07
CA LEU A 54 -18.82 3.49 6.23
C LEU A 54 -19.64 2.45 7.01
N CYS A 55 -19.27 2.15 8.25
CA CYS A 55 -20.03 1.25 9.12
C CYS A 55 -21.38 1.84 9.54
N ARG A 56 -21.44 3.14 9.87
CA ARG A 56 -22.70 3.80 10.23
C ARG A 56 -23.67 3.90 9.04
N PHE A 57 -23.15 4.12 7.84
CA PHE A 57 -23.94 4.24 6.62
C PHE A 57 -24.09 2.92 5.85
N ILE A 58 -23.62 1.79 6.39
CA ILE A 58 -23.71 0.46 5.76
C ILE A 58 -25.15 0.02 5.45
N ARG A 59 -26.15 0.61 6.13
CA ARG A 59 -27.58 0.38 5.90
C ARG A 59 -28.10 1.10 4.63
N LYS A 60 -27.44 2.17 4.20
CA LYS A 60 -27.74 2.86 2.94
C LYS A 60 -27.07 2.07 1.82
N LYS A 61 -27.85 1.53 0.89
CA LYS A 61 -27.50 0.48 -0.09
C LYS A 61 -26.46 0.90 -1.16
N THR A 62 -25.34 1.53 -0.82
CA THR A 62 -24.27 1.82 -1.80
C THR A 62 -23.35 0.60 -1.92
N LYS A 63 -23.25 0.11 -3.15
CA LYS A 63 -22.86 -1.27 -3.39
C LYS A 63 -21.36 -1.56 -3.31
N ALA A 64 -20.50 -0.58 -2.98
CA ALA A 64 -19.05 -0.78 -2.85
C ALA A 64 -18.54 -0.62 -1.39
N ILE A 65 -19.44 -0.37 -0.42
CA ILE A 65 -19.06 -0.08 0.97
C ILE A 65 -18.21 -1.20 1.57
N ILE A 66 -18.54 -2.47 1.29
CA ILE A 66 -17.83 -3.60 1.91
C ILE A 66 -16.37 -3.63 1.49
N PHE A 67 -16.05 -3.46 0.20
CA PHE A 67 -14.66 -3.41 -0.25
C PHE A 67 -13.90 -2.22 0.37
N MET A 68 -14.55 -1.06 0.50
CA MET A 68 -13.96 0.10 1.17
C MET A 68 -13.72 -0.13 2.67
N ILE A 69 -14.62 -0.82 3.37
CA ILE A 69 -14.43 -1.19 4.78
C ILE A 69 -13.23 -2.13 4.92
N ASN A 70 -13.13 -3.16 4.07
CA ASN A 70 -12.01 -4.08 4.14
C ASN A 70 -10.68 -3.40 3.79
N LEU A 71 -10.68 -2.46 2.85
CA LEU A 71 -9.53 -1.62 2.55
C LEU A 71 -9.10 -0.78 3.76
N ALA A 72 -10.05 -0.11 4.42
CA ALA A 72 -9.79 0.66 5.64
C ALA A 72 -9.27 -0.22 6.79
N ILE A 73 -9.76 -1.45 6.93
CA ILE A 73 -9.27 -2.42 7.93
C ILE A 73 -7.81 -2.81 7.63
N ALA A 74 -7.49 -3.11 6.36
CA ALA A 74 -6.12 -3.43 5.95
C ALA A 74 -5.16 -2.25 6.23
N ASP A 75 -5.59 -1.04 5.86
CA ASP A 75 -4.82 0.18 6.08
C ASP A 75 -4.58 0.44 7.58
N LEU A 76 -5.61 0.29 8.42
CA LEU A 76 -5.48 0.45 9.88
C LEU A 76 -4.54 -0.59 10.47
N ALA A 77 -4.63 -1.85 10.07
CA ALA A 77 -3.73 -2.90 10.55
C ALA A 77 -2.26 -2.56 10.19
N HIS A 78 -2.02 -2.05 8.97
CA HIS A 78 -0.69 -1.58 8.59
C HIS A 78 -0.24 -0.38 9.42
N VAL A 79 -1.08 0.65 9.55
CA VAL A 79 -0.76 1.88 10.29
C VAL A 79 -0.44 1.59 11.76
N LEU A 80 -1.19 0.69 12.40
CA LEU A 80 -0.90 0.26 13.77
C LEU A 80 0.45 -0.44 13.88
N SER A 81 0.82 -1.23 12.88
CA SER A 81 2.16 -1.86 12.83
C SER A 81 3.31 -0.87 12.66
N LEU A 82 3.04 0.35 12.17
CA LEU A 82 4.06 1.39 12.00
C LEU A 82 4.58 1.92 13.33
N ILE A 83 3.77 1.95 14.40
CA ILE A 83 4.20 2.42 15.72
C ILE A 83 5.42 1.62 16.21
N LEU A 84 5.34 0.29 16.08
CA LEU A 84 6.42 -0.61 16.46
C LEU A 84 7.66 -0.40 15.58
N ARG A 85 7.48 -0.12 14.28
CA ARG A 85 8.57 0.21 13.37
C ARG A 85 9.24 1.53 13.71
N ILE A 86 8.46 2.56 14.02
CA ILE A 86 8.97 3.87 14.44
C ILE A 86 9.80 3.71 15.72
N TYR A 87 9.31 2.94 16.69
CA TYR A 87 10.07 2.62 17.90
C TYR A 87 11.42 1.97 17.56
N TYR A 88 11.44 1.00 16.64
CA TYR A 88 12.67 0.34 16.21
C TYR A 88 13.66 1.31 15.56
N TYR A 89 13.22 2.18 14.65
CA TYR A 89 14.12 3.11 13.97
C TYR A 89 14.64 4.24 14.88
N LEU A 90 13.92 4.56 15.98
CA LEU A 90 14.36 5.52 16.99
C LEU A 90 15.30 4.92 18.04
N SER A 91 14.97 3.72 18.54
CA SER A 91 15.70 3.08 19.65
C SER A 91 16.81 2.15 19.19
N HIS A 92 16.82 1.78 17.91
CA HIS A 92 17.68 0.74 17.32
C HIS A 92 17.60 -0.63 18.04
N THR A 93 16.53 -0.87 18.82
CA THR A 93 16.30 -2.13 19.56
C THR A 93 14.91 -2.70 19.27
N TRP A 94 14.77 -4.03 19.34
CA TRP A 94 13.49 -4.72 19.18
C TRP A 94 13.14 -5.62 20.37
N PRO A 95 12.47 -5.08 21.40
CA PRO A 95 12.11 -5.85 22.60
C PRO A 95 10.85 -6.73 22.43
N PHE A 96 10.06 -6.55 21.37
CA PHE A 96 8.74 -7.19 21.21
C PHE A 96 8.80 -8.66 20.75
N GLY A 97 9.99 -9.23 20.63
CA GLY A 97 10.20 -10.61 20.22
C GLY A 97 9.93 -10.89 18.74
N LYS A 98 10.31 -12.09 18.30
CA LYS A 98 10.31 -12.50 16.89
C LYS A 98 8.92 -12.51 16.24
N VAL A 99 7.90 -12.95 16.97
CA VAL A 99 6.53 -13.05 16.43
C VAL A 99 6.01 -11.69 15.98
N MET A 100 6.19 -10.66 16.81
CA MET A 100 5.77 -9.29 16.46
C MET A 100 6.58 -8.73 15.28
N CYS A 101 7.88 -9.05 15.20
CA CYS A 101 8.73 -8.65 14.07
C CYS A 101 8.16 -9.19 12.74
N LEU A 102 7.90 -10.50 12.69
CA LEU A 102 7.34 -11.17 11.52
C LEU A 102 5.92 -10.68 11.21
N LEU A 103 5.11 -10.40 12.24
CA LEU A 103 3.77 -9.83 12.08
C LEU A 103 3.82 -8.42 11.44
N CYS A 104 4.72 -7.54 11.88
CA CYS A 104 4.90 -6.22 11.25
C CYS A 104 5.33 -6.31 9.78
N PHE A 105 6.15 -7.31 9.43
CA PHE A 105 6.46 -7.60 8.03
C PHE A 105 5.23 -8.13 7.28
N TYR A 106 4.50 -9.08 7.87
CA TYR A 106 3.28 -9.64 7.29
C TYR A 106 2.27 -8.56 6.95
N LEU A 107 1.94 -7.71 7.92
CA LEU A 107 0.91 -6.68 7.79
C LEU A 107 1.25 -5.67 6.68
N LYS A 108 2.55 -5.40 6.43
CA LYS A 108 2.98 -4.57 5.30
C LYS A 108 2.61 -5.19 3.95
N TYR A 109 2.92 -6.47 3.75
CA TYR A 109 2.62 -7.18 2.49
C TYR A 109 1.13 -7.47 2.35
N LEU A 110 0.49 -7.91 3.44
CA LEU A 110 -0.95 -8.12 3.50
C LEU A 110 -1.70 -6.86 3.09
N ASN A 111 -1.31 -5.69 3.61
CA ASN A 111 -1.92 -4.41 3.24
C ASN A 111 -1.70 -4.06 1.76
N MET A 112 -0.49 -4.26 1.24
CA MET A 112 -0.18 -3.98 -0.17
C MET A 112 -1.05 -4.82 -1.10
N TYR A 113 -1.05 -6.15 -0.93
CA TYR A 113 -1.81 -7.05 -1.79
C TYR A 113 -3.33 -6.97 -1.56
N ALA A 114 -3.79 -6.79 -0.32
CA ALA A 114 -5.21 -6.52 -0.07
C ALA A 114 -5.64 -5.21 -0.73
N GLY A 115 -4.81 -4.17 -0.65
CA GLY A 115 -5.03 -2.88 -1.30
C GLY A 115 -5.19 -3.03 -2.82
N VAL A 116 -4.23 -3.68 -3.47
CA VAL A 116 -4.27 -4.05 -4.91
C VAL A 116 -5.61 -4.72 -5.26
N VAL A 117 -5.97 -5.78 -4.54
CA VAL A 117 -7.14 -6.59 -4.88
C VAL A 117 -8.44 -5.84 -4.62
N PHE A 118 -8.57 -5.13 -3.49
CA PHE A 118 -9.78 -4.36 -3.20
C PHE A 118 -9.97 -3.16 -4.14
N LEU A 119 -8.91 -2.46 -4.54
CA LEU A 119 -8.99 -1.42 -5.57
C LEU A 119 -9.44 -1.98 -6.92
N THR A 120 -8.97 -3.18 -7.26
CA THR A 120 -9.38 -3.90 -8.46
C THR A 120 -10.86 -4.29 -8.38
N CYS A 121 -11.30 -4.87 -7.26
CA CYS A 121 -12.71 -5.21 -7.02
C CYS A 121 -13.61 -3.97 -7.12
N ILE A 122 -13.22 -2.84 -6.53
CA ILE A 122 -13.94 -1.57 -6.62
C ILE A 122 -14.06 -1.13 -8.10
N SER A 123 -12.98 -1.24 -8.88
CA SER A 123 -12.95 -0.87 -10.29
C SER A 123 -13.84 -1.78 -11.16
N ILE A 124 -13.75 -3.10 -10.97
CA ILE A 124 -14.60 -4.10 -11.66
C ILE A 124 -16.06 -3.82 -11.36
N GLN A 125 -16.40 -3.68 -10.08
CA GLN A 125 -17.78 -3.54 -9.66
C GLN A 125 -18.42 -2.27 -10.24
N ARG A 126 -17.65 -1.18 -10.32
CA ARG A 126 -18.10 0.10 -10.85
C ARG A 126 -18.27 0.06 -12.35
N CYS A 127 -17.35 -0.61 -13.05
CA CYS A 127 -17.49 -0.91 -14.47
C CYS A 127 -18.74 -1.77 -14.75
N ALA A 128 -18.89 -2.89 -14.02
CA ALA A 128 -20.00 -3.83 -14.21
C ALA A 128 -21.37 -3.20 -13.94
N PHE A 129 -21.50 -2.38 -12.89
CA PHE A 129 -22.78 -1.74 -12.58
C PHE A 129 -23.13 -0.60 -13.53
N LEU A 130 -22.13 0.03 -14.14
CA LEU A 130 -22.34 1.06 -15.15
C LEU A 130 -22.79 0.45 -16.49
N ILE A 131 -22.18 -0.67 -16.89
CA ILE A 131 -22.50 -1.35 -18.16
C ILE A 131 -23.78 -2.17 -18.05
N HIS A 132 -24.00 -2.84 -16.92
CA HIS A 132 -25.14 -3.73 -16.69
C HIS A 132 -25.95 -3.33 -15.43
N PRO A 133 -26.78 -2.28 -15.52
CA PRO A 133 -27.55 -1.78 -14.37
C PRO A 133 -28.55 -2.81 -13.82
N PHE A 134 -29.07 -3.72 -14.65
CA PHE A 134 -29.95 -4.80 -14.20
C PHE A 134 -29.22 -5.81 -13.29
N CYS A 135 -27.97 -6.13 -13.61
CA CYS A 135 -27.11 -6.94 -12.75
C CYS A 135 -26.82 -6.22 -11.43
N ALA A 136 -26.59 -4.91 -11.48
CA ALA A 136 -26.43 -4.08 -10.29
C ALA A 136 -27.66 -4.13 -9.37
N LYS A 137 -28.88 -4.13 -9.93
CA LYS A 137 -30.12 -4.24 -9.16
C LYS A 137 -30.23 -5.58 -8.44
N LYS A 138 -29.92 -6.69 -9.13
CA LYS A 138 -29.95 -8.07 -8.59
C LYS A 138 -28.77 -8.39 -7.65
N TRP A 139 -27.68 -7.61 -7.69
CA TRP A 139 -26.49 -7.85 -6.88
C TRP A 139 -26.78 -7.78 -5.38
N ALA A 140 -26.60 -8.88 -4.66
CA ALA A 140 -26.83 -8.96 -3.23
C ALA A 140 -25.56 -8.69 -2.43
N ARG A 141 -25.70 -8.03 -1.28
CA ARG A 141 -24.59 -7.72 -0.34
C ARG A 141 -23.75 -8.95 0.03
N ARG A 142 -24.36 -10.14 0.07
CA ARG A 142 -23.68 -11.41 0.35
C ARG A 142 -22.54 -11.71 -0.63
N TYR A 143 -22.61 -11.24 -1.87
CA TYR A 143 -21.55 -11.46 -2.85
C TYR A 143 -20.29 -10.67 -2.48
N ASP A 144 -20.43 -9.40 -2.10
CA ASP A 144 -19.29 -8.58 -1.67
C ASP A 144 -18.64 -9.16 -0.41
N VAL A 145 -19.44 -9.64 0.56
CA VAL A 145 -18.91 -10.32 1.76
C VAL A 145 -18.14 -11.59 1.40
N ARG A 146 -18.69 -12.43 0.52
CA ARG A 146 -18.03 -13.66 0.07
C ARG A 146 -16.73 -13.36 -0.68
N ILE A 147 -16.76 -12.39 -1.60
CA ILE A 147 -15.57 -11.95 -2.34
C ILE A 147 -14.52 -11.46 -1.34
N SER A 148 -14.87 -10.58 -0.40
CA SER A 148 -13.93 -10.11 0.63
C SER A 148 -13.36 -11.25 1.49
N ALA A 149 -14.17 -12.23 1.89
CA ALA A 149 -13.69 -13.38 2.65
C ALA A 149 -12.68 -14.21 1.86
N VAL A 150 -12.96 -14.46 0.58
CA VAL A 150 -12.03 -15.15 -0.34
C VAL A 150 -10.75 -14.34 -0.51
N VAL A 151 -10.85 -13.02 -0.68
CA VAL A 151 -9.69 -12.14 -0.81
C VAL A 151 -8.81 -12.21 0.44
N TRP A 152 -9.39 -12.12 1.64
CA TRP A 152 -8.61 -12.25 2.87
C TRP A 152 -7.93 -13.60 3.01
N PHE A 153 -8.63 -14.68 2.69
CA PHE A 153 -8.07 -16.02 2.74
C PHE A 153 -6.92 -16.19 1.74
N VAL A 154 -7.14 -15.84 0.46
CA VAL A 154 -6.15 -15.99 -0.61
C VAL A 154 -4.94 -15.09 -0.38
N VAL A 155 -5.16 -13.80 -0.15
CA VAL A 155 -4.06 -12.85 0.08
C VAL A 155 -3.30 -13.22 1.36
N GLY A 156 -4.03 -13.57 2.43
CA GLY A 156 -3.41 -14.00 3.67
C GLY A 156 -2.49 -15.21 3.46
N LEU A 157 -3.01 -16.25 2.81
CA LEU A 157 -2.25 -17.45 2.47
C LEU A 157 -1.04 -17.14 1.58
N CYS A 158 -1.22 -16.38 0.50
CA CYS A 158 -0.15 -16.02 -0.44
C CYS A 158 0.92 -15.11 0.17
N CYS A 159 0.62 -14.36 1.23
CA CYS A 159 1.60 -13.53 1.94
C CYS A 159 2.46 -14.35 2.92
N THR A 160 2.01 -15.53 3.35
CA THR A 160 2.75 -16.35 4.32
C THR A 160 4.14 -16.82 3.84
N PRO A 161 4.36 -17.24 2.57
CA PRO A 161 5.66 -17.72 2.13
C PRO A 161 6.74 -16.63 2.15
N PHE A 162 6.38 -15.35 1.93
CA PHE A 162 7.31 -14.23 2.03
C PHE A 162 7.95 -14.10 3.42
N ILE A 163 7.23 -14.54 4.45
CA ILE A 163 7.71 -14.56 5.84
C ILE A 163 8.52 -15.81 6.11
N LEU A 164 8.08 -16.96 5.60
CA LEU A 164 8.78 -18.23 5.80
C LEU A 164 10.12 -18.27 5.05
N MET A 165 10.23 -17.55 3.94
CA MET A 165 11.47 -17.38 3.17
C MET A 165 12.46 -16.44 3.85
N ARG A 166 12.04 -15.64 4.83
CA ARG A 166 12.93 -14.79 5.61
C ARG A 166 13.61 -15.65 6.69
N SER A 167 14.91 -15.86 6.56
CA SER A 167 15.69 -16.61 7.56
C SER A 167 15.94 -15.70 8.76
N SER A 168 15.59 -16.15 9.94
CA SER A 168 16.38 -15.78 11.12
C SER A 168 17.63 -16.61 11.03
N SER A 169 18.79 -16.01 10.80
CA SER A 169 20.05 -16.70 11.10
C SER A 169 19.97 -17.11 12.58
N ALA A 170 19.99 -18.41 12.83
CA ALA A 170 20.23 -18.95 14.16
C ALA A 170 21.73 -18.77 14.42
N GLY A 171 22.11 -17.62 14.96
CA GLY A 171 23.44 -17.27 15.42
C GLY A 171 23.32 -15.89 16.03
N SER A 172 23.48 -15.66 17.33
CA SER A 172 24.20 -16.43 18.34
C SER A 172 23.53 -16.18 19.69
N SER A 173 23.23 -17.26 20.39
CA SER A 173 22.92 -17.25 21.82
C SER A 173 24.20 -16.94 22.60
N SER A 174 24.70 -15.71 22.54
CA SER A 174 25.82 -15.27 23.37
C SER A 174 25.66 -13.79 23.71
N GLY A 175 25.21 -13.52 24.93
CA GLY A 175 25.43 -12.29 25.72
C GLY A 175 25.23 -10.93 25.04
N ASN A 176 24.18 -10.21 25.47
CA ASN A 176 24.04 -8.75 25.30
C ASN A 176 24.07 -8.19 23.86
N GLU A 177 23.41 -8.85 22.91
CA GLU A 177 23.19 -8.25 21.58
C GLU A 177 21.76 -7.72 21.44
N THR A 178 21.65 -6.42 21.16
CA THR A 178 20.42 -5.73 20.80
C THR A 178 19.73 -6.47 19.65
N SER A 179 18.60 -7.12 19.93
CA SER A 179 17.82 -7.84 18.93
C SER A 179 17.38 -6.88 17.82
N SER A 180 17.95 -7.03 16.64
CA SER A 180 17.58 -6.25 15.45
C SER A 180 16.63 -7.08 14.57
N CYS A 181 15.55 -6.44 14.09
CA CYS A 181 14.44 -7.13 13.42
C CYS A 181 14.40 -6.88 11.90
N PHE A 182 14.38 -5.60 11.48
CA PHE A 182 14.10 -5.27 10.08
C PHE A 182 15.34 -5.32 9.19
N LYS A 183 16.54 -5.09 9.76
CA LYS A 183 17.82 -5.07 9.04
C LYS A 183 18.42 -6.46 8.82
N ASP A 184 18.25 -7.37 9.77
CA ASP A 184 18.97 -8.67 9.81
C ASP A 184 18.12 -9.85 9.40
N LEU A 185 17.12 -9.64 8.55
CA LEU A 185 16.26 -10.72 8.10
C LEU A 185 16.59 -11.08 6.65
N PRO A 186 17.70 -11.82 6.41
CA PRO A 186 18.12 -12.23 5.07
C PRO A 186 17.07 -13.13 4.43
N ILE A 187 16.93 -13.00 3.12
CA ILE A 187 16.12 -13.92 2.32
C ILE A 187 16.89 -15.25 2.25
N ARG A 188 16.26 -16.35 2.63
CA ARG A 188 16.80 -17.70 2.43
C ARG A 188 17.12 -17.88 0.97
N LYS A 189 18.35 -18.29 0.65
CA LYS A 189 18.69 -18.77 -0.68
C LYS A 189 17.89 -20.05 -0.93
N VAL A 190 16.82 -19.93 -1.72
CA VAL A 190 16.04 -21.06 -2.21
C VAL A 190 16.46 -21.34 -3.66
N SER A 191 16.04 -22.47 -4.22
CA SER A 191 16.38 -22.78 -5.61
C SER A 191 15.95 -21.67 -6.57
N LEU A 192 16.74 -21.43 -7.61
CA LEU A 192 16.45 -20.40 -8.61
C LEU A 192 15.05 -20.60 -9.22
N HIS A 193 14.69 -21.85 -9.51
CA HIS A 193 13.38 -22.22 -10.04
C HIS A 193 12.22 -21.80 -9.10
N MET A 194 12.35 -22.09 -7.80
CA MET A 194 11.33 -21.70 -6.81
C MET A 194 11.24 -20.17 -6.67
N THR A 195 12.39 -19.49 -6.64
CA THR A 195 12.44 -18.01 -6.59
C THR A 195 11.74 -17.39 -7.79
N VAL A 196 12.05 -17.85 -9.00
CA VAL A 196 11.44 -17.36 -10.24
C VAL A 196 9.94 -17.65 -10.25
N SER A 197 9.52 -18.86 -9.91
CA SER A 197 8.09 -19.22 -9.87
C SER A 197 7.29 -18.34 -8.91
N MET A 198 7.79 -18.14 -7.68
CA MET A 198 7.14 -17.29 -6.69
C MET A 198 7.12 -15.82 -7.14
N LEU A 199 8.23 -15.32 -7.67
CA LEU A 199 8.33 -13.97 -8.20
C LEU A 199 7.32 -13.74 -9.33
N THR A 200 7.30 -14.63 -10.33
CA THR A 200 6.37 -14.56 -11.46
C THR A 200 4.94 -14.59 -10.97
N PHE A 201 4.59 -15.51 -10.08
CA PHE A 201 3.24 -15.58 -9.52
C PHE A 201 2.86 -14.28 -8.82
N SER A 202 3.73 -13.74 -7.96
CA SER A 202 3.47 -12.54 -7.17
C SER A 202 3.35 -11.27 -8.01
N GLU A 203 4.14 -11.14 -9.07
CA GLU A 203 4.07 -9.97 -9.96
C GLU A 203 2.90 -10.04 -10.93
N VAL A 204 2.63 -11.23 -11.48
CA VAL A 204 1.48 -11.42 -12.37
C VAL A 204 0.17 -11.20 -11.62
N SER A 205 0.02 -11.81 -10.44
CA SER A 205 -1.20 -11.68 -9.63
C SER A 205 -1.30 -10.35 -8.88
N GLY A 206 -0.16 -9.77 -8.45
CA GLY A 206 -0.11 -8.55 -7.65
C GLY A 206 -0.04 -7.24 -8.45
N PHE A 207 0.36 -7.30 -9.73
CA PHE A 207 0.52 -6.09 -10.53
C PHE A 207 -0.10 -6.21 -11.93
N VAL A 208 0.34 -7.17 -12.73
CA VAL A 208 -0.03 -7.24 -14.17
C VAL A 208 -1.53 -7.46 -14.37
N ILE A 209 -2.11 -8.48 -13.72
CA ILE A 209 -3.54 -8.78 -13.82
C ILE A 209 -4.40 -7.62 -13.27
N PRO A 210 -4.16 -7.11 -12.04
CA PRO A 210 -4.84 -5.93 -11.51
C PRO A 210 -4.80 -4.72 -12.44
N LEU A 211 -3.62 -4.41 -12.98
CA LEU A 211 -3.43 -3.27 -13.88
C LEU A 211 -4.21 -3.44 -15.18
N ALA A 212 -4.13 -4.62 -15.81
CA ALA A 212 -4.88 -4.93 -17.02
C ALA A 212 -6.39 -4.79 -16.81
N ILE A 213 -6.90 -5.27 -15.67
CA ILE A 213 -8.31 -5.14 -15.30
C ILE A 213 -8.71 -3.67 -15.13
N ILE A 214 -7.92 -2.87 -14.42
CA ILE A 214 -8.20 -1.44 -14.19
C ILE A 214 -8.20 -0.66 -15.51
N ILE A 215 -7.23 -0.93 -16.39
CA ILE A 215 -7.15 -0.32 -17.73
C ILE A 215 -8.37 -0.72 -18.56
N PHE A 216 -8.71 -2.01 -18.60
CA PHE A 216 -9.89 -2.51 -19.32
C PHE A 216 -11.17 -1.86 -18.81
N CYS A 217 -11.36 -1.78 -17.48
CA CYS A 217 -12.51 -1.12 -16.87
C CYS A 217 -12.59 0.36 -17.26
N SER A 218 -11.45 1.07 -17.19
CA SER A 218 -11.35 2.48 -17.58
C SER A 218 -11.73 2.69 -19.05
N PHE A 219 -11.20 1.84 -19.93
CA PHE A 219 -11.48 1.87 -21.36
C PHE A 219 -12.96 1.63 -21.66
N ARG A 220 -13.56 0.57 -21.08
CA ARG A 220 -14.98 0.26 -21.29
C ARG A 220 -15.91 1.37 -20.82
N ILE A 221 -15.61 1.99 -19.67
CA ILE A 221 -16.37 3.14 -19.18
C ILE A 221 -16.23 4.34 -20.15
N ALA A 222 -15.01 4.62 -20.62
CA ALA A 222 -14.76 5.71 -21.55
C ALA A 222 -15.45 5.51 -22.91
N CYS A 223 -15.47 4.28 -23.45
CA CYS A 223 -16.22 3.96 -24.66
C CYS A 223 -17.74 4.14 -24.47
N SER A 224 -18.28 3.72 -23.32
CA SER A 224 -19.70 3.88 -23.02
C SER A 224 -20.17 5.34 -22.94
N LEU A 225 -19.26 6.28 -22.62
CA LEU A 225 -19.54 7.72 -22.63
C LEU A 225 -19.71 8.28 -24.05
N ARG A 226 -19.06 7.68 -25.05
CA ARG A 226 -19.14 8.15 -26.45
C ARG A 226 -20.45 7.77 -27.15
N GLN A 227 -21.21 6.82 -26.60
CA GLN A 227 -22.37 6.21 -27.27
C GLN A 227 -23.75 6.74 -26.81
N PHE A 228 -23.85 7.56 -25.74
CA PHE A 228 -25.14 7.94 -25.15
C PHE A 228 -25.28 9.46 -24.92
N ASN A 229 -26.38 10.05 -25.40
CA ASN A 229 -26.66 11.49 -25.36
C ASN A 229 -27.52 11.97 -24.16
N GLU A 230 -27.91 11.10 -23.23
CA GLU A 230 -28.72 11.51 -22.07
C GLU A 230 -27.86 12.16 -20.96
N ARG A 231 -28.18 13.41 -20.59
CA ARG A 231 -27.41 14.23 -19.62
C ARG A 231 -27.27 13.58 -18.24
N GLN A 232 -28.32 12.93 -17.73
CA GLN A 232 -28.31 12.32 -16.40
C GLN A 232 -27.39 11.08 -16.35
N GLN A 233 -27.49 10.22 -17.36
CA GLN A 233 -26.64 9.04 -17.49
C GLN A 233 -25.17 9.42 -17.72
N MET A 234 -24.91 10.52 -18.42
CA MET A 234 -23.58 11.08 -18.63
C MET A 234 -22.93 11.56 -17.32
N SER A 235 -23.69 12.18 -16.41
CA SER A 235 -23.19 12.60 -15.09
C SER A 235 -22.71 11.42 -14.25
N ASP A 236 -23.48 10.33 -14.20
CA ASP A 236 -23.12 9.14 -13.41
C ASP A 236 -21.96 8.35 -14.04
N LYS A 237 -21.90 8.25 -15.38
CA LYS A 237 -20.74 7.70 -16.09
C LYS A 237 -19.47 8.51 -15.84
N ASN A 238 -19.54 9.85 -15.85
CA ASN A 238 -18.40 10.72 -15.56
C ASN A 238 -17.91 10.57 -14.11
N LYS A 239 -18.82 10.41 -13.14
CA LYS A 239 -18.45 10.10 -11.75
C LYS A 239 -17.74 8.75 -11.65
N ALA A 240 -18.29 7.70 -12.28
CA ALA A 240 -17.68 6.37 -12.30
C ALA A 240 -16.29 6.38 -12.96
N LEU A 241 -16.15 7.07 -14.10
CA LEU A 241 -14.86 7.21 -14.79
C LEU A 241 -13.83 7.95 -13.94
N ARG A 242 -14.22 9.08 -13.34
CA ARG A 242 -13.35 9.83 -12.40
C ARG A 242 -12.88 8.92 -11.28
N MET A 243 -13.78 8.12 -10.73
CA MET A 243 -13.49 7.22 -9.62
C MET A 243 -12.51 6.11 -10.02
N VAL A 244 -12.71 5.44 -11.16
CA VAL A 244 -11.77 4.41 -11.65
C VAL A 244 -10.41 5.01 -12.01
N ARG A 245 -10.37 6.23 -12.58
CA ARG A 245 -9.12 6.96 -12.81
C ARG A 245 -8.36 7.28 -11.52
N VAL A 246 -9.06 7.69 -10.47
CA VAL A 246 -8.43 7.91 -9.15
C VAL A 246 -7.90 6.59 -8.58
N CYS A 247 -8.66 5.49 -8.67
CA CYS A 247 -8.18 4.18 -8.25
C CYS A 247 -6.93 3.75 -9.04
N ALA A 248 -6.92 3.97 -10.35
CA ALA A 248 -5.76 3.69 -11.21
C ALA A 248 -4.54 4.55 -10.85
N ALA A 249 -4.76 5.85 -10.59
CA ALA A 249 -3.69 6.76 -10.21
C ALA A 249 -3.07 6.36 -8.86
N VAL A 250 -3.89 6.05 -7.85
CA VAL A 250 -3.40 5.57 -6.54
C VAL A 250 -2.68 4.23 -6.71
N PHE A 251 -3.24 3.29 -7.47
CA PHE A 251 -2.61 2.00 -7.73
C PHE A 251 -1.24 2.15 -8.39
N LEU A 252 -1.15 2.93 -9.46
CA LEU A 252 0.10 3.15 -10.19
C LEU A 252 1.12 3.88 -9.35
N PHE A 253 0.73 4.96 -8.67
CA PHE A 253 1.64 5.74 -7.85
C PHE A 253 2.18 4.92 -6.66
N CYS A 254 1.31 4.23 -5.92
CA CYS A 254 1.71 3.49 -4.73
C CYS A 254 2.43 2.18 -5.07
N PHE A 255 1.92 1.39 -6.00
CA PHE A 255 2.34 0.00 -6.15
C PHE A 255 3.29 -0.24 -7.31
N ALA A 256 3.19 0.51 -8.42
CA ALA A 256 4.07 0.29 -9.58
C ALA A 256 5.56 0.46 -9.25
N PRO A 257 6.01 1.47 -8.49
CA PRO A 257 7.43 1.61 -8.16
C PRO A 257 8.01 0.38 -7.45
N TYR A 258 7.22 -0.22 -6.55
CA TYR A 258 7.61 -1.43 -5.84
C TYR A 258 7.65 -2.64 -6.76
N HIS A 259 6.57 -2.89 -7.51
CA HIS A 259 6.45 -4.05 -8.39
C HIS A 259 7.41 -4.02 -9.58
N ILE A 260 7.80 -2.85 -10.06
CA ILE A 260 8.85 -2.71 -11.08
C ILE A 260 10.23 -3.05 -10.50
N ASN A 261 10.52 -2.61 -9.27
CA ASN A 261 11.84 -2.80 -8.66
C ASN A 261 12.02 -4.17 -7.99
N PHE A 262 10.94 -4.81 -7.52
CA PHE A 262 11.01 -6.06 -6.77
C PHE A 262 11.66 -7.23 -7.56
N PRO A 263 11.32 -7.47 -8.85
CA PRO A 263 12.03 -8.47 -9.68
C PRO A 263 13.52 -8.19 -9.79
N LEU A 264 13.89 -6.94 -10.05
CA LEU A 264 15.28 -6.53 -10.17
C LEU A 264 16.03 -6.77 -8.85
N TYR A 265 15.40 -6.41 -7.74
CA TYR A 265 15.95 -6.62 -6.40
C TYR A 265 16.23 -8.10 -6.13
N ILE A 266 15.28 -8.98 -6.44
CA ILE A 266 15.46 -10.41 -6.28
C ILE A 266 16.57 -10.94 -7.20
N LEU A 267 16.62 -10.55 -8.47
CA LEU A 267 17.66 -10.97 -9.41
C LEU A 267 19.06 -10.53 -8.99
N VAL A 268 19.20 -9.32 -8.44
CA VAL A 268 20.45 -8.82 -7.86
C VAL A 268 20.83 -9.63 -6.61
N THR A 269 19.88 -9.91 -5.71
CA THR A 269 20.13 -10.70 -4.49
C THR A 269 20.48 -12.17 -4.78
N GLN A 270 19.98 -12.73 -5.89
CA GLN A 270 20.33 -14.08 -6.35
C GLN A 270 21.65 -14.13 -7.14
N GLY A 271 22.29 -12.99 -7.41
CA GLY A 271 23.55 -12.93 -8.17
C GLY A 271 23.39 -13.11 -9.69
N VAL A 272 22.17 -13.02 -10.23
CA VAL A 272 21.91 -13.10 -11.68
C VAL A 272 22.31 -11.80 -12.38
N ILE A 273 22.01 -10.65 -11.77
CA ILE A 273 22.46 -9.35 -12.25
C ILE A 273 23.78 -9.01 -11.56
N THR A 274 24.86 -8.98 -12.33
CA THR A 274 26.23 -8.70 -11.85
C THR A 274 26.69 -7.26 -12.08
N ASN A 275 25.90 -6.45 -12.80
CA ASN A 275 26.23 -5.03 -13.01
C ASN A 275 26.13 -4.27 -11.68
N CYS A 276 27.28 -3.80 -11.17
CA CYS A 276 27.36 -3.20 -9.84
C CYS A 276 26.58 -1.89 -9.72
N SER A 277 26.64 -1.00 -10.72
CA SER A 277 25.91 0.28 -10.70
C SER A 277 24.40 0.06 -10.67
N LEU A 278 23.89 -0.86 -11.49
CA LEU A 278 22.48 -1.25 -11.49
C LEU A 278 22.09 -1.92 -10.18
N GLY A 279 22.93 -2.84 -9.67
CA GLY A 279 22.70 -3.53 -8.41
C GLY A 279 22.60 -2.58 -7.22
N GLN A 280 23.47 -1.58 -7.16
CA GLN A 280 23.44 -0.53 -6.14
C GLN A 280 22.17 0.32 -6.26
N ALA A 281 21.83 0.79 -7.46
CA ALA A 281 20.63 1.60 -7.68
C ALA A 281 19.34 0.86 -7.27
N VAL A 282 19.22 -0.43 -7.65
CA VAL A 282 18.08 -1.28 -7.30
C VAL A 282 17.96 -1.49 -5.78
N LYS A 283 19.08 -1.75 -5.10
CA LYS A 283 19.13 -1.91 -3.63
C LYS A 283 18.78 -0.60 -2.91
N GLN A 284 19.26 0.55 -3.41
CA GLN A 284 18.94 1.86 -2.84
C GLN A 284 17.48 2.26 -3.08
N PHE A 285 16.92 1.94 -4.25
CA PHE A 285 15.55 2.29 -4.60
C PHE A 285 14.50 1.38 -3.93
N HIS A 286 14.84 0.12 -3.62
CA HIS A 286 13.92 -0.82 -2.97
C HIS A 286 13.25 -0.26 -1.70
N PRO A 287 13.98 0.24 -0.69
CA PRO A 287 13.36 0.79 0.51
C PRO A 287 12.51 2.04 0.24
N ILE A 288 12.88 2.87 -0.75
CA ILE A 288 12.11 4.04 -1.18
C ILE A 288 10.78 3.58 -1.79
N SER A 289 10.81 2.59 -2.68
CA SER A 289 9.61 2.03 -3.32
C SER A 289 8.64 1.43 -2.28
N LEU A 290 9.16 0.82 -1.20
CA LEU A 290 8.37 0.35 -0.07
C LEU A 290 7.69 1.50 0.70
N CYS A 291 8.37 2.64 0.88
CA CYS A 291 7.77 3.85 1.45
C CYS A 291 6.62 4.36 0.56
N ILE A 292 6.85 4.47 -0.75
CA ILE A 292 5.81 4.90 -1.70
C ILE A 292 4.58 3.96 -1.62
N ALA A 293 4.79 2.65 -1.58
CA ALA A 293 3.70 1.69 -1.39
C ALA A 293 2.96 1.84 -0.05
N SER A 294 3.61 2.37 1.00
CA SER A 294 2.94 2.69 2.27
C SER A 294 2.04 3.93 2.18
N LEU A 295 2.22 4.84 1.19
CA LEU A 295 1.33 6.00 1.04
C LEU A 295 -0.11 5.61 0.68
N ASN A 296 -0.34 4.38 0.23
CA ASN A 296 -1.66 3.86 -0.07
C ASN A 296 -2.64 4.11 1.10
N CYS A 297 -2.21 3.89 2.35
CA CYS A 297 -3.09 4.09 3.51
C CYS A 297 -3.52 5.55 3.69
N CYS A 298 -2.74 6.52 3.23
CA CYS A 298 -3.08 7.95 3.30
C CYS A 298 -3.88 8.43 2.08
N LEU A 299 -3.76 7.74 0.93
CA LEU A 299 -4.42 8.13 -0.32
C LEU A 299 -5.80 7.47 -0.48
N ASN A 300 -6.06 6.34 0.17
CA ASN A 300 -7.38 5.67 0.13
C ASN A 300 -8.55 6.52 0.65
N PRO A 301 -8.39 7.41 1.66
CA PRO A 301 -9.41 8.41 2.00
C PRO A 301 -9.92 9.28 0.84
N ILE A 302 -9.07 9.56 -0.17
CA ILE A 302 -9.48 10.28 -1.38
C ILE A 302 -10.49 9.45 -2.18
N ILE A 303 -10.27 8.13 -2.23
CA ILE A 303 -11.18 7.18 -2.88
C ILE A 303 -12.52 7.20 -2.16
N TYR A 304 -12.55 7.16 -0.82
CA TYR A 304 -13.80 7.23 -0.04
C TYR A 304 -14.59 8.52 -0.28
N TYR A 305 -13.90 9.66 -0.41
CA TYR A 305 -14.51 10.95 -0.77
C TYR A 305 -15.21 10.92 -2.13
N PHE A 306 -14.61 10.29 -3.14
CA PHE A 306 -15.25 10.19 -4.45
C PHE A 306 -16.34 9.10 -4.51
N LEU A 307 -16.27 8.07 -3.66
CA LEU A 307 -17.23 6.95 -3.68
C LEU A 307 -18.50 7.17 -2.87
N THR A 308 -18.45 7.99 -1.82
CA THR A 308 -19.57 8.13 -0.87
C THR A 308 -19.95 9.58 -0.65
N THR A 309 -21.19 9.92 -1.06
CA THR A 309 -21.80 11.22 -0.77
C THR A 309 -21.87 11.51 0.73
N GLU A 310 -22.01 10.46 1.53
CA GLU A 310 -22.06 10.48 2.98
C GLU A 310 -20.73 10.89 3.60
N PHE A 311 -19.59 10.39 3.09
CA PHE A 311 -18.27 10.80 3.57
C PHE A 311 -17.98 12.26 3.21
N ARG A 312 -18.39 12.70 2.00
CA ARG A 312 -18.33 14.12 1.62
C ARG A 312 -19.12 15.00 2.58
N GLN A 313 -20.35 14.61 2.92
CA GLN A 313 -21.21 15.35 3.84
C GLN A 313 -20.64 15.41 5.26
N GLN A 314 -20.01 14.34 5.74
CA GLN A 314 -19.40 14.37 7.07
C GLN A 314 -18.09 15.15 7.13
N LEU A 315 -17.25 15.07 6.11
CA LEU A 315 -16.07 15.93 6.02
C LEU A 315 -16.46 17.40 5.93
N SER A 316 -17.50 17.76 5.16
CA SER A 316 -17.97 19.14 5.09
C SER A 316 -18.54 19.63 6.43
N ARG A 317 -19.23 18.76 7.19
CA ARG A 317 -19.76 19.09 8.52
C ARG A 317 -18.65 19.25 9.56
N GLN A 318 -17.63 18.38 9.53
CA GLN A 318 -16.48 18.52 10.42
C GLN A 318 -15.67 19.78 10.07
N GLY A 319 -15.39 20.01 8.78
CA GLY A 319 -14.72 21.22 8.31
C GLY A 319 -15.46 22.50 8.69
N SER A 320 -16.79 22.54 8.53
CA SER A 320 -17.60 23.69 8.95
C SER A 320 -17.65 23.87 10.47
N SER A 321 -17.67 22.79 11.25
CA SER A 321 -17.62 22.87 12.71
C SER A 321 -16.27 23.38 13.23
N ILE A 322 -15.15 22.98 12.61
CA ILE A 322 -13.81 23.44 12.94
C ILE A 322 -13.64 24.91 12.54
N LEU A 323 -14.10 25.29 11.35
CA LEU A 323 -14.06 26.67 10.88
C LEU A 323 -14.91 27.58 11.79
N ARG A 324 -16.11 27.13 12.18
CA ARG A 324 -16.99 27.84 13.11
C ARG A 324 -16.37 27.96 14.52
N GLY A 325 -15.72 26.91 15.01
CA GLY A 325 -14.99 26.95 16.29
C GLY A 325 -13.81 27.93 16.27
N ARG A 326 -13.06 27.98 15.17
CA ARG A 326 -11.95 28.95 14.99
C ARG A 326 -12.45 30.40 14.83
N LEU A 327 -13.56 30.61 14.14
CA LEU A 327 -14.19 31.94 14.04
C LEU A 327 -14.63 32.43 15.43
N MET A 328 -15.30 31.58 16.22
CA MET A 328 -15.70 31.95 17.58
C MET A 328 -14.50 32.19 18.52
N SER A 329 -13.38 31.48 18.34
CA SER A 329 -12.18 31.74 19.15
C SER A 329 -11.48 33.04 18.75
N LEU A 330 -11.49 33.42 17.48
CA LEU A 330 -10.93 34.70 16.98
C LEU A 330 -11.76 35.90 17.44
N GLU A 331 -13.09 35.76 17.50
CA GLU A 331 -14.02 36.80 17.96
C GLU A 331 -13.90 37.03 19.48
N SER A 332 -13.52 35.99 20.23
CA SER A 332 -13.25 36.06 21.67
C SER A 332 -11.91 36.69 22.02
N THR A 333 -10.90 36.63 21.13
CA THR A 333 -9.61 37.32 21.32
C THR A 333 -9.58 38.74 20.77
N SER A 334 -10.52 39.14 19.90
CA SER A 334 -10.67 40.53 19.45
C SER A 334 -11.53 41.40 20.39
N SER A 335 -12.13 40.78 21.42
CA SER A 335 -12.99 41.43 22.43
C SER A 335 -12.30 41.59 23.80
N LEU A 336 -11.02 41.24 23.88
CA LEU A 336 -10.07 41.57 24.94
C LEU A 336 -9.09 42.61 24.38
#